data_AF-A0A976DY50-F1
#
_entry.id   AF-A0A976DY50-F1
#
_cell.length_a   1.000
_cell.length_b   1.000
_cell.length_c   1.000
_cell.angle_alpha   90.00
_cell.angle_beta   90.00
_cell.angle_gamma   90.00
#
_symmetry.space_group_name_H-M   'P 1'
#
loop_
_entity.id
_entity.type
_entity.pdbx_description
1 polymer ?
#
loop_
_entity_poly.entity_id
_entity_poly.type
_entity_poly.pdbx_seq_one_letter_code
_entity_poly.pdbx_strand_id
1 'polypeptide(L)'
;PRACHETELVYRPTVAKKRVAVVGAGPAGLTAATVLAERGHAVSLFDASHELGGQLNMAKQVPGKEEFHEMLRYFKRRVEVTGVDLQLGKRVDASDVKDFDEVIIATGVLPRDPKIAGQDHAKVLSYIEVLRDKKPVGKRVAIIGAGGIGFDVAEFLVTGGHSTTTNLNEWKAEWGVTDPASERGGLAASGPQAEPPARQITLLQRKEGKLGENLGKTTGWIHRTALKMKQVRMVGGVNYERIGDEGLMVSDGEKRENPRWIEADTIVLCAGQLPLRTLADDLLALGKTAHIVGGAKEAGELDAKRAIDQAARLAARL
;
A
#
# COMPACT_ATOMS: atom_id res chain seq x y z
N PRO A 1 14.89 10.10 1.60
CA PRO A 1 14.76 11.18 2.62
C PRO A 1 15.84 12.25 2.56
N ARG A 2 17.12 11.88 2.32
CA ARG A 2 18.23 12.84 2.32
C ARG A 2 18.29 13.80 1.14
N ALA A 3 17.65 13.48 0.01
CA ALA A 3 17.64 14.37 -1.16
C ALA A 3 17.11 15.76 -0.77
N CYS A 4 17.89 16.79 -1.07
CA CYS A 4 17.67 18.19 -0.68
C CYS A 4 17.66 18.46 0.84
N HIS A 5 18.19 17.54 1.67
CA HIS A 5 18.29 17.64 3.13
C HIS A 5 19.63 17.05 3.64
N GLU A 6 20.65 17.03 2.78
CA GLU A 6 21.88 16.26 3.01
C GLU A 6 22.70 16.79 4.19
N THR A 7 22.59 18.09 4.47
CA THR A 7 23.25 18.81 5.58
C THR A 7 22.47 18.70 6.89
N GLU A 8 21.17 18.43 6.85
CA GLU A 8 20.31 18.31 8.02
C GLU A 8 20.20 16.84 8.49
N LEU A 9 20.02 15.92 7.55
CA LEU A 9 19.89 14.49 7.81
C LEU A 9 21.23 13.80 7.55
N VAL A 10 22.09 13.83 8.56
CA VAL A 10 23.46 13.28 8.50
C VAL A 10 23.56 11.97 9.28
N TYR A 11 24.00 10.90 8.61
CA TYR A 11 24.24 9.60 9.23
C TYR A 11 25.67 9.49 9.74
N ARG A 12 25.98 10.21 10.83
CA ARG A 12 27.31 10.12 11.47
C ARG A 12 27.55 8.72 12.06
N PRO A 13 28.75 8.15 11.98
CA PRO A 13 29.09 6.96 12.76
C PRO A 13 28.82 7.17 14.25
N THR A 14 28.32 6.15 14.93
CA THR A 14 28.13 6.18 16.39
C THR A 14 29.42 5.81 17.12
N VAL A 15 29.71 6.51 18.21
CA VAL A 15 30.78 6.13 19.15
C VAL A 15 30.28 5.18 20.23
N ALA A 16 28.96 5.14 20.48
CA ALA A 16 28.31 4.30 21.47
C ALA A 16 27.45 3.25 20.77
N LYS A 17 28.08 2.14 20.37
CA LYS A 17 27.39 1.04 19.70
C LYS A 17 26.35 0.44 20.64
N LYS A 18 25.16 0.17 20.08
CA LYS A 18 24.02 -0.46 20.78
C LYS A 18 23.55 -1.68 19.99
N ARG A 19 22.96 -2.66 20.69
CA ARG A 19 22.15 -3.74 20.10
C ARG A 19 20.74 -3.22 19.87
N VAL A 20 20.31 -3.20 18.62
CA VAL A 20 18.99 -2.68 18.23
C VAL A 20 18.16 -3.78 17.58
N ALA A 21 16.97 -4.01 18.12
CA ALA A 21 15.96 -4.86 17.48
C ALA A 21 15.04 -3.99 16.63
N VAL A 22 14.85 -4.37 15.37
CA VAL A 22 13.86 -3.75 14.46
C VAL A 22 12.82 -4.80 14.09
N VAL A 23 11.54 -4.55 14.38
CA VAL A 23 10.46 -5.52 14.14
C VAL A 23 9.57 -5.05 12.99
N GLY A 24 9.64 -5.77 11.87
CA GLY A 24 8.94 -5.52 10.61
C GLY A 24 9.88 -5.07 9.49
N ALA A 25 10.15 -5.94 8.52
CA ALA A 25 10.94 -5.68 7.31
C ALA A 25 10.14 -5.02 6.18
N GLY A 26 9.18 -4.15 6.53
CA GLY A 26 8.60 -3.19 5.60
C GLY A 26 9.54 -2.00 5.32
N PRO A 27 9.15 -1.03 4.46
CA PRO A 27 10.00 0.09 4.08
C PRO A 27 10.52 0.91 5.27
N ALA A 28 9.72 1.07 6.33
CA ALA A 28 10.15 1.74 7.56
C ALA A 28 11.27 0.95 8.27
N GLY A 29 11.06 -0.33 8.56
CA GLY A 29 12.04 -1.14 9.29
C GLY A 29 13.30 -1.41 8.47
N LEU A 30 13.19 -1.66 7.16
CA LEU A 30 14.35 -1.77 6.25
C LEU A 30 15.21 -0.50 6.26
N THR A 31 14.57 0.67 6.27
CA THR A 31 15.27 1.96 6.35
C THR A 31 15.93 2.15 7.71
N ALA A 32 15.20 1.92 8.81
CA ALA A 32 15.75 2.04 10.16
C ALA A 32 16.95 1.11 10.34
N ALA A 33 16.80 -0.17 10.00
CA ALA A 33 17.82 -1.18 10.19
C ALA A 33 19.11 -0.87 9.41
N THR A 34 18.99 -0.56 8.11
CA THR A 34 20.16 -0.33 7.26
C THR A 34 20.87 0.99 7.57
N VAL A 35 20.16 2.04 8.01
CA VAL A 35 20.79 3.29 8.45
C VAL A 35 21.47 3.12 9.81
N LEU A 36 20.85 2.41 10.76
CA LEU A 36 21.48 2.12 12.05
C LEU A 36 22.75 1.25 11.90
N ALA A 37 22.70 0.24 11.04
CA ALA A 37 23.86 -0.61 10.77
C ALA A 37 24.97 0.19 10.07
N GLU A 38 24.65 1.06 9.10
CA GLU A 38 25.61 1.98 8.48
C GLU A 38 26.30 2.91 9.51
N ARG A 39 25.57 3.34 10.55
CA ARG A 39 26.14 4.12 11.65
C ARG A 39 27.03 3.30 12.59
N GLY A 40 26.94 1.97 12.56
CA GLY A 40 27.78 1.05 13.34
C GLY A 40 27.09 0.33 14.51
N HIS A 41 25.76 0.40 14.63
CA HIS A 41 25.01 -0.39 15.61
C HIS A 41 24.95 -1.87 15.22
N ALA A 42 24.80 -2.76 16.20
CA ALA A 42 24.50 -4.17 15.96
C ALA A 42 22.98 -4.31 15.80
N VAL A 43 22.50 -4.61 14.59
CA VAL A 43 21.07 -4.57 14.26
C VAL A 43 20.56 -5.97 13.92
N SER A 44 19.53 -6.41 14.64
CA SER A 44 18.72 -7.57 14.25
C SER A 44 17.37 -7.08 13.70
N LEU A 45 17.05 -7.47 12.47
CA LEU A 45 15.80 -7.14 11.78
C LEU A 45 14.93 -8.39 11.68
N PHE A 46 13.74 -8.32 12.25
CA PHE A 46 12.79 -9.42 12.30
C PHE A 46 11.60 -9.16 11.38
N ASP A 47 11.09 -10.21 10.72
CA ASP A 47 9.78 -10.18 10.07
C ASP A 47 9.08 -11.53 10.20
N ALA A 48 7.76 -11.51 10.39
CA ALA A 48 6.94 -12.72 10.43
C ALA A 48 6.79 -13.36 9.03
N SER A 49 6.98 -12.58 7.96
CA SER A 49 7.00 -13.04 6.57
C SER A 49 8.32 -13.72 6.23
N HIS A 50 8.28 -14.65 5.27
CA HIS A 50 9.48 -15.28 4.68
C HIS A 50 10.16 -14.43 3.60
N GLU A 51 9.63 -13.26 3.28
CA GLU A 51 10.25 -12.27 2.39
C GLU A 51 10.18 -10.86 2.99
N LEU A 52 11.21 -10.05 2.74
CA LEU A 52 11.22 -8.63 3.07
C LEU A 52 10.27 -7.83 2.16
N GLY A 53 9.87 -6.64 2.61
CA GLY A 53 9.15 -5.66 1.81
C GLY A 53 7.82 -5.21 2.40
N GLY A 54 7.20 -6.03 3.25
CA GLY A 54 5.88 -5.72 3.83
C GLY A 54 4.85 -5.38 2.73
N GLN A 55 4.15 -4.26 2.86
CA GLN A 55 3.14 -3.84 1.88
C GLN A 55 3.69 -3.58 0.47
N LEU A 56 5.00 -3.34 0.30
CA LEU A 56 5.60 -3.20 -1.03
C LEU A 56 5.46 -4.47 -1.87
N ASN A 57 5.33 -5.65 -1.23
CA ASN A 57 5.09 -6.91 -1.94
C ASN A 57 3.70 -6.99 -2.58
N MET A 58 2.72 -6.25 -2.04
CA MET A 58 1.43 -6.06 -2.71
C MET A 58 1.50 -4.92 -3.73
N ALA A 59 2.16 -3.81 -3.40
CA ALA A 59 2.26 -2.66 -4.29
C ALA A 59 2.94 -2.99 -5.62
N LYS A 60 4.00 -3.80 -5.60
CA LYS A 60 4.74 -4.22 -6.81
C LYS A 60 3.91 -5.07 -7.79
N GLN A 61 2.78 -5.61 -7.33
CA GLN A 61 1.88 -6.44 -8.13
C GLN A 61 0.85 -5.62 -8.93
N VAL A 62 0.73 -4.33 -8.64
CA VAL A 62 -0.22 -3.44 -9.30
C VAL A 62 0.38 -3.00 -10.64
N PRO A 63 -0.35 -3.12 -11.76
CA PRO A 63 0.09 -2.60 -13.05
C PRO A 63 0.52 -1.13 -12.99
N GLY A 64 1.66 -0.80 -13.58
CA GLY A 64 2.28 0.53 -13.51
C GLY A 64 3.06 0.82 -12.24
N LYS A 65 3.23 -0.16 -11.35
CA LYS A 65 4.03 -0.06 -10.12
C LYS A 65 5.15 -1.10 -10.06
N GLU A 66 5.56 -1.62 -11.21
CA GLU A 66 6.61 -2.64 -11.36
C GLU A 66 7.94 -2.17 -10.78
N GLU A 67 8.22 -0.86 -10.80
CA GLU A 67 9.43 -0.24 -10.26
C GLU A 67 9.64 -0.52 -8.75
N PHE A 68 8.61 -0.91 -7.99
CA PHE A 68 8.79 -1.33 -6.60
C PHE A 68 9.61 -2.62 -6.47
N HIS A 69 9.74 -3.43 -7.52
CA HIS A 69 10.72 -4.52 -7.55
C HIS A 69 12.15 -4.00 -7.35
N GLU A 70 12.49 -2.86 -7.95
CA GLU A 70 13.81 -2.24 -7.82
C GLU A 70 14.06 -1.68 -6.42
N MET A 71 13.04 -1.10 -5.79
CA MET A 71 13.14 -0.67 -4.39
C MET A 71 13.42 -1.85 -3.45
N LEU A 72 12.77 -2.99 -3.66
CA LEU A 72 13.02 -4.20 -2.86
C LEU A 72 14.39 -4.81 -3.16
N ARG A 73 14.82 -4.84 -4.42
CA ARG A 73 16.17 -5.25 -4.81
C ARG A 73 17.22 -4.40 -4.12
N TYR A 74 17.04 -3.08 -4.11
CA TYR A 74 17.90 -2.15 -3.38
C TYR A 74 17.96 -2.48 -1.89
N PHE A 75 16.80 -2.61 -1.22
CA PHE A 75 16.79 -2.88 0.22
C PHE A 75 17.40 -4.24 0.58
N LYS A 76 17.16 -5.27 -0.23
CA LYS A 76 17.82 -6.58 -0.08
C LYS A 76 19.34 -6.42 -0.10
N ARG A 77 19.88 -5.71 -1.10
CA ARG A 77 21.33 -5.46 -1.19
C ARG A 77 21.84 -4.62 -0.03
N ARG A 78 21.07 -3.63 0.44
CA ARG A 78 21.44 -2.81 1.59
C ARG A 78 21.54 -3.63 2.87
N VAL A 79 20.59 -4.53 3.13
CA VAL A 79 20.65 -5.43 4.29
C VAL A 79 21.93 -6.27 4.24
N GLU A 80 22.26 -6.86 3.09
CA GLU A 80 23.50 -7.63 2.89
C GLU A 80 24.76 -6.79 3.15
N VAL A 81 24.88 -5.62 2.52
CA VAL A 81 26.10 -4.79 2.57
C VAL A 81 26.30 -4.13 3.94
N THR A 82 25.21 -3.82 4.65
CA THR A 82 25.30 -3.22 5.99
C THR A 82 25.48 -4.24 7.10
N GLY A 83 25.37 -5.55 6.81
CA GLY A 83 25.55 -6.62 7.80
C GLY A 83 24.42 -6.70 8.83
N VAL A 84 23.22 -6.23 8.48
CA VAL A 84 22.02 -6.40 9.31
C VAL A 84 21.72 -7.90 9.48
N ASP A 85 21.55 -8.35 10.72
CA ASP A 85 21.14 -9.72 11.05
C ASP A 85 19.64 -9.88 10.75
N LEU A 86 19.32 -10.42 9.57
CA LEU A 86 17.95 -10.57 9.08
C LEU A 86 17.36 -11.92 9.49
N GLN A 87 16.25 -11.89 10.22
CA GLN A 87 15.50 -13.06 10.67
C GLN A 87 14.05 -13.02 10.13
N LEU A 88 13.84 -13.69 8.99
CA LEU A 88 12.53 -13.85 8.35
C LEU A 88 11.79 -15.08 8.88
N GLY A 89 10.48 -15.13 8.69
CA GLY A 89 9.62 -16.22 9.19
C GLY A 89 9.52 -16.25 10.72
N LYS A 90 9.90 -15.15 11.39
CA LYS A 90 9.96 -15.05 12.85
C LYS A 90 8.98 -13.99 13.33
N ARG A 91 7.85 -14.45 13.87
CA ARG A 91 6.97 -13.60 14.68
C ARG A 91 7.66 -13.34 16.02
N VAL A 92 7.67 -12.07 16.43
CA VAL A 92 8.38 -11.58 17.61
C VAL A 92 7.37 -11.15 18.65
N ASP A 93 7.56 -11.64 19.87
CA ASP A 93 6.84 -11.20 21.06
C ASP A 93 7.73 -10.31 21.94
N ALA A 94 7.14 -9.62 22.93
CA ALA A 94 7.87 -8.66 23.75
C ALA A 94 9.05 -9.29 24.50
N SER A 95 8.94 -10.55 24.91
CA SER A 95 10.02 -11.29 25.59
C SER A 95 11.26 -11.50 24.72
N ASP A 96 11.12 -11.56 23.39
CA ASP A 96 12.23 -11.83 22.48
C ASP A 96 13.16 -10.61 22.29
N VAL A 97 12.64 -9.41 22.54
CA VAL A 97 13.34 -8.15 22.21
C VAL A 97 13.55 -7.23 23.41
N LYS A 98 13.01 -7.56 24.59
CA LYS A 98 13.14 -6.73 25.80
C LYS A 98 14.59 -6.45 26.22
N ASP A 99 15.51 -7.37 25.94
CA ASP A 99 16.92 -7.29 26.37
C ASP A 99 17.82 -6.53 25.38
N PHE A 100 17.27 -6.06 24.25
CA PHE A 100 17.98 -5.14 23.36
C PHE A 100 18.09 -3.75 24.01
N ASP A 101 19.12 -2.99 23.65
CA ASP A 101 19.30 -1.64 24.17
C ASP A 101 18.16 -0.74 23.66
N GLU A 102 17.86 -0.84 22.36
CA GLU A 102 16.78 -0.12 21.67
C GLU A 102 15.88 -1.11 20.92
N VAL A 103 14.57 -0.83 20.90
CA VAL A 103 13.59 -1.58 20.11
C VAL A 103 12.83 -0.63 19.20
N ILE A 104 12.76 -0.94 17.91
CA ILE A 104 12.04 -0.18 16.89
C ILE A 104 10.89 -1.03 16.35
N ILE A 105 9.67 -0.54 16.57
CA ILE A 105 8.43 -1.14 16.10
C ILE A 105 8.07 -0.55 14.74
N ALA A 106 8.21 -1.37 13.72
CA ALA A 106 7.90 -1.08 12.31
C ALA A 106 6.91 -2.11 11.73
N THR A 107 6.04 -2.65 12.58
CA THR A 107 5.08 -3.76 12.36
C THR A 107 3.97 -3.45 11.35
N GLY A 108 3.88 -2.22 10.85
CA GLY A 108 2.93 -1.85 9.80
C GLY A 108 1.50 -1.67 10.32
N VAL A 109 0.53 -2.21 9.58
CA VAL A 109 -0.90 -1.89 9.76
C VAL A 109 -1.77 -3.13 9.61
N LEU A 110 -3.00 -3.03 10.08
CA LEU A 110 -4.09 -3.97 9.85
C LEU A 110 -5.14 -3.34 8.91
N PRO A 111 -5.82 -4.11 8.04
CA PRO A 111 -7.04 -3.65 7.37
C PRO A 111 -8.08 -3.16 8.39
N ARG A 112 -8.72 -2.03 8.11
CA ARG A 112 -9.82 -1.52 8.94
C ARG A 112 -11.09 -2.33 8.69
N ASP A 113 -11.70 -2.82 9.76
CA ASP A 113 -13.04 -3.42 9.74
C ASP A 113 -14.11 -2.32 9.55
N PRO A 114 -14.87 -2.31 8.44
CA PRO A 114 -15.90 -1.31 8.19
C PRO A 114 -17.22 -1.58 8.93
N LYS A 115 -17.36 -2.73 9.60
CA LYS A 115 -18.54 -3.18 10.37
C LYS A 115 -19.83 -3.13 9.55
N ILE A 116 -19.78 -3.63 8.32
CA ILE A 116 -20.95 -3.68 7.43
C ILE A 116 -21.72 -4.96 7.74
N ALA A 117 -23.05 -4.86 7.89
CA ALA A 117 -23.89 -6.03 8.11
C ALA A 117 -23.71 -7.03 6.95
N GLY A 118 -23.45 -8.31 7.26
CA GLY A 118 -23.19 -9.34 6.28
C GLY A 118 -21.76 -9.38 5.70
N GLN A 119 -20.79 -8.66 6.29
CA GLN A 119 -19.41 -8.67 5.78
C GLN A 119 -18.68 -10.02 5.87
N ASP A 120 -19.20 -10.99 6.63
CA ASP A 120 -18.68 -12.36 6.67
C ASP A 120 -19.20 -13.22 5.50
N HIS A 121 -19.97 -12.64 4.58
CA HIS A 121 -20.50 -13.32 3.40
C HIS A 121 -19.36 -13.83 2.49
N ALA A 122 -19.53 -15.01 1.89
CA ALA A 122 -18.51 -15.68 1.06
C ALA A 122 -18.05 -14.89 -0.19
N LYS A 123 -18.75 -13.81 -0.54
CA LYS A 123 -18.40 -12.90 -1.65
C LYS A 123 -17.37 -11.85 -1.23
N VAL A 124 -17.12 -11.69 0.07
CA VAL A 124 -16.30 -10.61 0.62
C VAL A 124 -14.85 -11.07 0.66
N LEU A 125 -13.97 -10.25 0.10
CA LEU A 125 -12.53 -10.40 0.15
C LEU A 125 -11.88 -9.12 0.67
N SER A 126 -10.80 -9.23 1.42
CA SER A 126 -9.91 -8.11 1.71
C SER A 126 -9.01 -7.79 0.49
N TYR A 127 -8.51 -6.56 0.42
CA TYR A 127 -7.48 -6.22 -0.59
C TYR A 127 -6.23 -7.08 -0.48
N ILE A 128 -5.92 -7.61 0.72
CA ILE A 128 -4.79 -8.50 0.95
C ILE A 128 -5.04 -9.84 0.25
N GLU A 129 -6.22 -10.43 0.44
CA GLU A 129 -6.58 -11.70 -0.19
C GLU A 129 -6.57 -11.61 -1.72
N VAL A 130 -6.94 -10.45 -2.27
CA VAL A 130 -6.90 -10.20 -3.71
C VAL A 130 -5.46 -10.00 -4.21
N LEU A 131 -4.69 -9.09 -3.62
CA LEU A 131 -3.39 -8.69 -4.15
C LEU A 131 -2.25 -9.66 -3.78
N ARG A 132 -2.24 -10.17 -2.54
CA ARG A 132 -1.20 -11.08 -2.02
C ARG A 132 -1.58 -12.53 -2.27
N ASP A 133 -2.76 -12.94 -1.78
CA ASP A 133 -3.15 -14.36 -1.77
C ASP A 133 -3.77 -14.81 -3.10
N LYS A 134 -3.99 -13.87 -4.03
CA LYS A 134 -4.53 -14.11 -5.38
C LYS A 134 -5.84 -14.92 -5.35
N LYS A 135 -6.69 -14.69 -4.35
CA LYS A 135 -7.99 -15.37 -4.26
C LYS A 135 -8.81 -15.08 -5.54
N PRO A 136 -9.60 -16.05 -6.04
CA PRO A 136 -10.43 -15.85 -7.22
C PRO A 136 -11.42 -14.70 -7.04
N VAL A 137 -11.50 -13.83 -8.05
CA VAL A 137 -12.42 -12.69 -8.10
C VAL A 137 -13.33 -12.83 -9.31
N GLY A 138 -14.64 -12.73 -9.07
CA GLY A 138 -15.71 -12.87 -10.07
C GLY A 138 -15.72 -11.76 -11.13
N LYS A 139 -16.73 -11.77 -12.02
CA LYS A 139 -16.80 -10.86 -13.17
C LYS A 139 -17.27 -9.46 -12.77
N ARG A 140 -18.19 -9.37 -11.81
CA ARG A 140 -18.75 -8.11 -11.28
C ARG A 140 -18.19 -7.85 -9.88
N VAL A 141 -17.54 -6.71 -9.70
CA VAL A 141 -16.84 -6.39 -8.45
C VAL A 141 -17.31 -5.06 -7.89
N ALA A 142 -17.68 -5.04 -6.60
CA ALA A 142 -17.87 -3.82 -5.84
C ALA A 142 -16.66 -3.58 -4.93
N ILE A 143 -15.97 -2.45 -5.06
CA ILE A 143 -14.82 -2.10 -4.22
C ILE A 143 -15.24 -1.03 -3.22
N ILE A 144 -15.14 -1.36 -1.93
CA ILE A 144 -15.49 -0.47 -0.83
C ILE A 144 -14.25 0.32 -0.41
N GLY A 145 -14.24 1.62 -0.71
CA GLY A 145 -13.16 2.55 -0.39
C GLY A 145 -12.36 2.95 -1.62
N ALA A 146 -12.36 4.25 -1.93
CA ALA A 146 -11.70 4.83 -3.10
C ALA A 146 -10.42 5.63 -2.77
N GLY A 147 -9.69 5.20 -1.74
CA GLY A 147 -8.32 5.67 -1.47
C GLY A 147 -7.29 5.03 -2.40
N GLY A 148 -6.00 5.25 -2.15
CA GLY A 148 -4.91 4.69 -2.98
C GLY A 148 -5.02 3.18 -3.20
N ILE A 149 -5.27 2.40 -2.14
CA ILE A 149 -5.46 0.93 -2.24
C ILE A 149 -6.68 0.58 -3.10
N GLY A 150 -7.78 1.34 -2.99
CA GLY A 150 -8.98 1.11 -3.79
C GLY A 150 -8.73 1.28 -5.29
N PHE A 151 -8.00 2.34 -5.66
CA PHE A 151 -7.58 2.56 -7.04
C PHE A 151 -6.60 1.48 -7.53
N ASP A 152 -5.64 1.08 -6.69
CA ASP A 152 -4.68 0.01 -7.02
C ASP A 152 -5.37 -1.34 -7.25
N VAL A 153 -6.34 -1.70 -6.40
CA VAL A 153 -7.14 -2.93 -6.57
C VAL A 153 -7.99 -2.84 -7.82
N ALA A 154 -8.61 -1.69 -8.10
CA ALA A 154 -9.39 -1.50 -9.32
C ALA A 154 -8.51 -1.70 -10.57
N GLU A 155 -7.34 -1.05 -10.61
CA GLU A 155 -6.35 -1.19 -11.68
C GLU A 155 -5.92 -2.64 -11.88
N PHE A 156 -5.52 -3.31 -10.80
CA PHE A 156 -5.13 -4.72 -10.82
C PHE A 156 -6.23 -5.62 -11.40
N LEU A 157 -7.49 -5.37 -11.04
CA LEU A 157 -8.61 -6.21 -11.44
C LEU A 157 -9.12 -5.96 -12.86
N VAL A 158 -9.00 -4.73 -13.40
CA VAL A 158 -9.40 -4.43 -14.79
C VAL A 158 -8.33 -4.81 -15.81
N THR A 159 -7.05 -4.79 -15.43
CA THR A 159 -5.93 -5.05 -16.36
C THR A 159 -5.74 -6.55 -16.63
N GLY A 160 -6.17 -7.44 -15.72
CA GLY A 160 -6.26 -8.87 -16.03
C GLY A 160 -4.93 -9.62 -16.17
N GLY A 161 -3.80 -8.97 -15.86
CA GLY A 161 -2.48 -9.62 -15.73
C GLY A 161 -1.43 -9.15 -16.72
N HIS A 162 -1.78 -8.37 -17.74
CA HIS A 162 -0.82 -7.81 -18.70
C HIS A 162 -0.73 -6.29 -18.57
N SER A 163 0.41 -5.80 -18.08
CA SER A 163 0.65 -4.36 -17.91
C SER A 163 1.30 -3.79 -19.17
N THR A 164 0.73 -2.72 -19.73
CA THR A 164 1.28 -2.01 -20.89
C THR A 164 2.54 -1.22 -20.52
N THR A 165 2.78 -0.92 -19.23
CA THR A 165 3.84 0.00 -18.78
C THR A 165 5.25 -0.46 -19.12
N THR A 166 5.44 -1.77 -19.31
CA THR A 166 6.73 -2.36 -19.71
C THR A 166 6.87 -2.55 -21.22
N ASN A 167 5.85 -2.22 -22.01
CA ASN A 167 5.86 -2.30 -23.47
C ASN A 167 5.55 -0.94 -24.09
N LEU A 168 6.58 -0.28 -24.62
CA LEU A 168 6.47 1.07 -25.17
C LEU A 168 5.39 1.20 -26.25
N ASN A 169 5.24 0.21 -27.13
CA ASN A 169 4.30 0.29 -28.25
C ASN A 169 2.87 0.14 -27.77
N GLU A 170 2.61 -0.80 -26.86
CA GLU A 170 1.29 -1.00 -26.27
C GLU A 170 0.89 0.19 -25.39
N TRP A 171 1.82 0.71 -24.58
CA TRP A 171 1.59 1.93 -23.80
C TRP A 171 1.25 3.13 -24.69
N LYS A 172 2.00 3.31 -25.79
CA LYS A 172 1.71 4.37 -26.77
C LYS A 172 0.32 4.21 -27.38
N ALA A 173 -0.04 3.00 -27.79
CA ALA A 173 -1.36 2.71 -28.36
C ALA A 173 -2.48 2.98 -27.34
N GLU A 174 -2.33 2.48 -26.10
CA GLU A 174 -3.28 2.67 -25.01
C GLU A 174 -3.56 4.15 -24.77
N TRP A 175 -2.52 4.98 -24.75
CA TRP A 175 -2.64 6.42 -24.49
C TRP A 175 -2.84 7.30 -25.74
N GLY A 176 -2.85 6.70 -26.94
CA GLY A 176 -2.99 7.44 -28.20
C GLY A 176 -1.80 8.34 -28.52
N VAL A 177 -0.59 7.91 -28.12
CA VAL A 177 0.67 8.63 -28.37
C VAL A 177 1.32 8.11 -29.65
N THR A 178 1.75 9.04 -30.50
CA THR A 178 2.46 8.75 -31.75
C THR A 178 3.63 9.72 -31.95
N ASP A 179 4.34 9.61 -33.07
CA ASP A 179 5.47 10.48 -33.38
C ASP A 179 5.00 11.92 -33.67
N PRO A 180 5.47 12.93 -32.90
CA PRO A 180 5.14 14.34 -33.16
C PRO A 180 5.70 14.87 -34.49
N ALA A 181 6.65 14.18 -35.12
CA ALA A 181 7.10 14.50 -36.47
C ALA A 181 6.06 14.11 -37.54
N SER A 182 5.17 13.16 -37.23
CA SER A 182 4.14 12.66 -38.14
C SER A 182 2.76 13.27 -37.87
N GLU A 183 2.40 13.48 -36.59
CA GLU A 183 1.09 14.00 -36.18
C GLU A 183 1.24 15.19 -35.23
N ARG A 184 0.35 16.18 -35.36
CA ARG A 184 0.41 17.41 -34.55
C ARG A 184 0.38 17.08 -33.05
N GLY A 185 1.45 17.44 -32.35
CA GLY A 185 1.58 17.23 -30.90
C GLY A 185 1.76 15.75 -30.50
N GLY A 186 1.99 14.85 -31.45
CA GLY A 186 2.19 13.42 -31.18
C GLY A 186 0.93 12.71 -30.69
N LEU A 187 -0.26 13.20 -31.07
CA LEU A 187 -1.54 12.59 -30.72
C LEU A 187 -2.07 11.78 -31.91
N ALA A 188 -2.28 10.48 -31.71
CA ALA A 188 -2.84 9.61 -32.73
C ALA A 188 -4.28 10.02 -33.07
N ALA A 189 -4.63 10.08 -34.35
CA ALA A 189 -5.98 10.42 -34.80
C ALA A 189 -7.07 9.45 -34.30
N SER A 190 -6.69 8.18 -34.05
CA SER A 190 -7.57 7.18 -33.43
C SER A 190 -7.83 7.42 -31.95
N GLY A 191 -7.05 8.29 -31.30
CA GLY A 191 -7.07 8.50 -29.86
C GLY A 191 -6.63 7.27 -29.04
N PRO A 192 -6.81 7.30 -27.71
CA PRO A 192 -6.46 6.21 -26.78
C PRO A 192 -7.14 4.88 -27.14
N GLN A 193 -6.37 3.79 -27.21
CA GLN A 193 -6.83 2.43 -27.53
C GLN A 193 -6.66 1.48 -26.33
N ALA A 194 -7.42 1.69 -25.25
CA ALA A 194 -7.41 0.78 -24.11
C ALA A 194 -8.14 -0.53 -24.42
N GLU A 195 -7.54 -1.65 -24.04
CA GLU A 195 -8.23 -2.94 -24.11
C GLU A 195 -9.48 -2.96 -23.21
N PRO A 196 -10.51 -3.78 -23.53
CA PRO A 196 -11.66 -3.96 -22.66
C PRO A 196 -11.25 -4.39 -21.24
N PRO A 197 -11.97 -3.96 -20.20
CA PRO A 197 -11.65 -4.36 -18.83
C PRO A 197 -11.91 -5.85 -18.62
N ALA A 198 -11.00 -6.53 -17.91
CA ALA A 198 -11.17 -7.94 -17.54
C ALA A 198 -12.38 -8.19 -16.61
N ARG A 199 -12.85 -7.15 -15.91
CA ARG A 199 -13.96 -7.21 -14.95
C ARG A 199 -14.79 -5.92 -14.99
N GLN A 200 -16.07 -6.05 -14.67
CA GLN A 200 -16.94 -4.90 -14.43
C GLN A 200 -16.77 -4.45 -12.98
N ILE A 201 -16.27 -3.23 -12.78
CA ILE A 201 -15.96 -2.72 -11.43
C ILE A 201 -16.82 -1.50 -11.11
N THR A 202 -17.42 -1.52 -9.93
CA THR A 202 -17.95 -0.34 -9.25
C THR A 202 -17.05 0.01 -8.06
N LEU A 203 -16.40 1.17 -8.10
CA LEU A 203 -15.59 1.72 -7.02
C LEU A 203 -16.42 2.71 -6.20
N LEU A 204 -16.51 2.49 -4.89
CA LEU A 204 -17.39 3.24 -4.00
C LEU A 204 -16.64 4.01 -2.92
N GLN A 205 -17.17 5.17 -2.52
CA GLN A 205 -16.77 5.87 -1.30
C GLN A 205 -17.97 6.53 -0.60
N ARG A 206 -17.85 6.70 0.73
CA ARG A 206 -18.84 7.42 1.52
C ARG A 206 -18.83 8.92 1.28
N LYS A 207 -17.65 9.52 1.14
CA LYS A 207 -17.50 10.96 0.91
C LYS A 207 -18.18 11.33 -0.41
N GLU A 208 -18.96 12.41 -0.40
CA GLU A 208 -19.46 13.00 -1.65
C GLU A 208 -18.32 13.55 -2.51
N GLY A 209 -18.61 13.75 -3.79
CA GLY A 209 -17.67 14.35 -4.74
C GLY A 209 -16.79 13.32 -5.47
N LYS A 210 -15.72 13.84 -6.06
CA LYS A 210 -14.91 13.11 -7.04
C LYS A 210 -14.04 12.05 -6.37
N LEU A 211 -14.18 10.79 -6.78
CA LEU A 211 -13.31 9.72 -6.34
C LEU A 211 -11.87 9.98 -6.75
N GLY A 212 -10.95 9.73 -5.82
CA GLY A 212 -9.52 9.92 -6.02
C GLY A 212 -9.09 11.40 -6.08
N GLU A 213 -9.90 12.34 -5.63
CA GLU A 213 -9.53 13.78 -5.51
C GLU A 213 -8.22 13.98 -4.74
N ASN A 214 -8.07 13.25 -3.63
CA ASN A 214 -6.90 13.33 -2.73
C ASN A 214 -5.77 12.36 -3.09
N LEU A 215 -5.79 11.75 -4.29
CA LEU A 215 -4.62 11.02 -4.80
C LEU A 215 -3.46 11.99 -5.08
N GLY A 216 -2.28 11.45 -5.40
CA GLY A 216 -1.09 12.25 -5.67
C GLY A 216 -1.37 13.39 -6.66
N LYS A 217 -0.92 14.60 -6.35
CA LYS A 217 -1.25 15.83 -7.11
C LYS A 217 -0.94 15.70 -8.60
N THR A 218 0.15 15.04 -8.96
CA THR A 218 0.63 14.88 -10.33
C THR A 218 0.32 13.52 -10.97
N THR A 219 -0.15 12.55 -10.20
CA THR A 219 -0.36 11.16 -10.64
C THR A 219 -1.81 10.68 -10.52
N GLY A 220 -2.58 11.27 -9.61
CA GLY A 220 -3.97 10.87 -9.35
C GLY A 220 -4.87 11.02 -10.57
N TRP A 221 -4.57 11.96 -11.48
CA TRP A 221 -5.31 12.09 -12.72
C TRP A 221 -5.06 10.93 -13.68
N ILE A 222 -3.84 10.37 -13.70
CA ILE A 222 -3.46 9.23 -14.54
C ILE A 222 -4.34 8.03 -14.18
N HIS A 223 -4.38 7.66 -12.89
CA HIS A 223 -5.18 6.55 -12.41
C HIS A 223 -6.68 6.73 -12.67
N ARG A 224 -7.22 7.94 -12.45
CA ARG A 224 -8.63 8.22 -12.76
C ARG A 224 -8.93 8.09 -14.26
N THR A 225 -8.02 8.52 -15.13
CA THR A 225 -8.18 8.42 -16.57
C THR A 225 -8.08 6.96 -17.03
N ALA A 226 -7.09 6.20 -16.54
CA ALA A 226 -6.93 4.78 -16.86
C ALA A 226 -8.18 3.97 -16.47
N LEU A 227 -8.68 4.13 -15.24
CA LEU A 227 -9.90 3.45 -14.81
C LEU A 227 -11.15 3.88 -15.61
N LYS A 228 -11.22 5.15 -16.07
CA LYS A 228 -12.30 5.60 -16.95
C LYS A 228 -12.21 4.97 -18.35
N MET A 229 -11.01 4.86 -18.91
CA MET A 229 -10.78 4.16 -20.18
C MET A 229 -11.20 2.69 -20.08
N LYS A 230 -11.01 2.08 -18.90
CA LYS A 230 -11.48 0.74 -18.53
C LYS A 230 -12.93 0.70 -18.02
N GLN A 231 -13.71 1.77 -18.23
CA GLN A 231 -15.14 1.85 -17.93
C GLN A 231 -15.52 1.52 -16.47
N VAL A 232 -14.61 1.78 -15.51
CA VAL A 232 -14.90 1.60 -14.08
C VAL A 232 -15.95 2.62 -13.63
N ARG A 233 -17.04 2.12 -13.04
CA ARG A 233 -18.08 2.96 -12.46
C ARG A 233 -17.60 3.51 -11.11
N MET A 234 -17.61 4.83 -10.95
CA MET A 234 -17.19 5.50 -9.72
C MET A 234 -18.40 6.13 -9.02
N VAL A 235 -18.67 5.75 -7.78
CA VAL A 235 -19.86 6.19 -7.03
C VAL A 235 -19.44 6.76 -5.66
N GLY A 236 -19.68 8.05 -5.46
CA GLY A 236 -19.46 8.75 -4.19
C GLY A 236 -20.76 9.00 -3.44
N GLY A 237 -20.67 9.46 -2.19
CA GLY A 237 -21.84 9.86 -1.41
C GLY A 237 -22.75 8.71 -0.96
N VAL A 238 -22.23 7.48 -0.89
CA VAL A 238 -23.02 6.30 -0.55
C VAL A 238 -22.80 5.82 0.87
N ASN A 239 -23.85 5.31 1.50
CA ASN A 239 -23.75 4.49 2.69
C ASN A 239 -23.71 3.00 2.30
N TYR A 240 -23.07 2.20 3.14
CA TYR A 240 -23.05 0.74 2.98
C TYR A 240 -24.02 0.16 3.99
N GLU A 241 -25.15 -0.35 3.52
CA GLU A 241 -26.25 -0.80 4.38
C GLU A 241 -26.06 -2.26 4.81
N ARG A 242 -25.92 -3.16 3.83
CA ARG A 242 -25.70 -4.59 4.07
C ARG A 242 -25.11 -5.27 2.86
N ILE A 243 -24.53 -6.44 3.08
CA ILE A 243 -24.02 -7.36 2.07
C ILE A 243 -24.91 -8.61 2.07
N GLY A 244 -25.26 -9.10 0.88
CA GLY A 244 -26.09 -10.29 0.69
C GLY A 244 -25.81 -11.00 -0.63
N ASP A 245 -26.68 -11.94 -1.00
CA ASP A 245 -26.55 -12.75 -2.21
C ASP A 245 -26.59 -11.93 -3.49
N GLU A 246 -27.34 -10.82 -3.49
CA GLU A 246 -27.44 -9.88 -4.60
C GLU A 246 -26.15 -9.07 -4.79
N GLY A 247 -25.43 -8.76 -3.70
CA GLY A 247 -24.22 -7.94 -3.73
C GLY A 247 -24.15 -6.96 -2.55
N LEU A 248 -23.88 -5.68 -2.84
CA LEU A 248 -23.76 -4.62 -1.83
C LEU A 248 -24.98 -3.70 -1.88
N MET A 249 -25.77 -3.65 -0.80
CA MET A 249 -26.84 -2.67 -0.66
C MET A 249 -26.23 -1.32 -0.27
N VAL A 250 -26.59 -0.29 -1.03
CA VAL A 250 -26.19 1.10 -0.77
C VAL A 250 -27.40 2.01 -0.68
N SER A 251 -27.23 3.13 0.01
CA SER A 251 -28.16 4.26 0.03
C SER A 251 -27.39 5.56 -0.19
N ASP A 252 -28.06 6.64 -0.55
CA ASP A 252 -27.42 7.92 -0.86
C ASP A 252 -27.59 8.94 0.27
N GLY A 253 -26.54 9.76 0.46
CA GLY A 253 -26.54 10.93 1.34
C GLY A 253 -26.73 10.61 2.83
N GLU A 254 -26.76 11.64 3.67
CA GLU A 254 -26.87 11.48 5.12
C GLU A 254 -28.22 10.87 5.55
N LYS A 255 -29.27 11.11 4.77
CA LYS A 255 -30.63 10.62 5.02
C LYS A 255 -30.85 9.16 4.61
N ARG A 256 -29.86 8.51 3.99
CA ARG A 256 -29.93 7.11 3.51
C ARG A 256 -31.11 6.87 2.57
N GLU A 257 -31.26 7.75 1.59
CA GLU A 257 -32.33 7.68 0.60
C GLU A 257 -31.97 6.73 -0.56
N ASN A 258 -32.95 6.38 -1.40
CA ASN A 258 -32.75 5.60 -2.63
C ASN A 258 -31.97 4.27 -2.44
N PRO A 259 -32.42 3.39 -1.53
CA PRO A 259 -31.76 2.11 -1.32
C PRO A 259 -31.75 1.27 -2.61
N ARG A 260 -30.57 0.76 -2.98
CA ARG A 260 -30.40 -0.07 -4.17
C ARG A 260 -29.28 -1.09 -3.99
N TRP A 261 -29.41 -2.21 -4.67
CA TRP A 261 -28.34 -3.19 -4.80
C TRP A 261 -27.33 -2.75 -5.86
N ILE A 262 -26.05 -2.82 -5.52
CA ILE A 262 -24.97 -2.93 -6.49
C ILE A 262 -24.67 -4.41 -6.64
N GLU A 263 -25.10 -4.98 -7.76
CA GLU A 263 -24.88 -6.39 -8.05
C GLU A 263 -23.38 -6.71 -8.15
N ALA A 264 -22.94 -7.71 -7.39
CA ALA A 264 -21.53 -8.09 -7.35
C ALA A 264 -21.36 -9.59 -7.10
N ASP A 265 -20.45 -10.18 -7.86
CA ASP A 265 -19.98 -11.55 -7.63
C ASP A 265 -18.91 -11.56 -6.54
N THR A 266 -18.21 -10.44 -6.36
CA THR A 266 -17.18 -10.25 -5.32
C THR A 266 -17.22 -8.83 -4.78
N ILE A 267 -17.07 -8.67 -3.47
CA ILE A 267 -16.97 -7.39 -2.78
C ILE A 267 -15.58 -7.28 -2.17
N VAL A 268 -14.81 -6.25 -2.55
CA VAL A 268 -13.44 -6.07 -2.04
C VAL A 268 -13.40 -4.94 -1.02
N LEU A 269 -12.95 -5.24 0.19
CA LEU A 269 -12.81 -4.28 1.28
C LEU A 269 -11.46 -3.55 1.15
N CYS A 270 -11.51 -2.29 0.72
CA CYS A 270 -10.40 -1.33 0.69
C CYS A 270 -10.66 -0.17 1.66
N ALA A 271 -11.25 -0.49 2.81
CA ALA A 271 -11.84 0.48 3.72
C ALA A 271 -10.82 1.23 4.59
N GLY A 272 -9.53 1.27 4.25
CA GLY A 272 -8.48 1.91 5.05
C GLY A 272 -7.77 0.97 6.02
N GLN A 273 -6.92 1.55 6.87
CA GLN A 273 -5.94 0.80 7.68
C GLN A 273 -5.88 1.34 9.12
N LEU A 274 -5.46 0.49 10.05
CA LEU A 274 -5.25 0.81 11.46
C LEU A 274 -3.80 0.46 11.87
N PRO A 275 -3.15 1.23 12.77
CA PRO A 275 -1.80 0.92 13.22
C PRO A 275 -1.72 -0.44 13.93
N LEU A 276 -0.71 -1.27 13.63
CA LEU A 276 -0.45 -2.51 14.36
C LEU A 276 0.53 -2.23 15.51
N ARG A 277 0.00 -1.90 16.70
CA ARG A 277 0.79 -1.43 17.86
C ARG A 277 0.95 -2.41 19.02
N THR A 278 0.29 -3.56 18.98
CA THR A 278 0.24 -4.52 20.09
C THR A 278 1.60 -4.79 20.73
N LEU A 279 2.64 -5.07 19.94
CA LEU A 279 4.00 -5.32 20.47
C LEU A 279 4.60 -4.11 21.21
N ALA A 280 4.31 -2.88 20.77
CA ALA A 280 4.77 -1.68 21.47
C ALA A 280 4.08 -1.54 22.83
N ASP A 281 2.77 -1.83 22.88
CA ASP A 281 1.97 -1.78 24.10
C ASP A 281 2.41 -2.88 25.09
N ASP A 282 2.69 -4.08 24.59
CA ASP A 282 3.21 -5.20 25.39
C ASP A 282 4.59 -4.89 25.99
N LEU A 283 5.49 -4.27 25.21
CA LEU A 283 6.79 -3.84 25.72
C LEU A 283 6.66 -2.75 26.79
N LEU A 284 5.74 -1.80 26.60
CA LEU A 284 5.47 -0.77 27.60
C LEU A 284 4.94 -1.37 28.90
N ALA A 285 4.06 -2.38 28.83
CA ALA A 285 3.57 -3.11 29.99
C ALA A 285 4.69 -3.85 30.76
N LEU A 286 5.78 -4.20 30.08
CA LEU A 286 7.00 -4.75 30.69
C LEU A 286 8.02 -3.68 31.14
N GLY A 287 7.66 -2.39 31.09
CA GLY A 287 8.53 -1.28 31.47
C GLY A 287 9.62 -0.94 30.43
N LYS A 288 9.52 -1.46 29.21
CA LYS A 288 10.45 -1.18 28.11
C LYS A 288 9.80 -0.22 27.11
N THR A 289 10.30 1.01 27.05
CA THR A 289 9.88 1.95 26.00
C THR A 289 10.51 1.58 24.66
N ALA A 290 9.68 1.49 23.62
CA ALA A 290 10.10 1.26 22.25
C ALA A 290 9.86 2.49 21.36
N HIS A 291 10.61 2.62 20.28
CA HIS A 291 10.35 3.60 19.22
C HIS A 291 9.34 3.03 18.23
N ILE A 292 8.43 3.85 17.71
CA ILE A 292 7.42 3.42 16.75
C ILE A 292 7.54 4.25 15.48
N VAL A 293 7.58 3.60 14.31
CA VAL A 293 7.72 4.26 13.00
C VAL A 293 6.77 3.67 11.96
N GLY A 294 6.51 4.45 10.89
CA GLY A 294 5.71 3.99 9.76
C GLY A 294 4.27 3.64 10.15
N GLY A 295 3.75 2.55 9.58
CA GLY A 295 2.35 2.14 9.75
C GLY A 295 1.94 1.92 11.20
N ALA A 296 2.86 1.39 11.99
CA ALA A 296 2.64 1.15 13.41
C ALA A 296 2.51 2.47 14.17
N LYS A 297 3.14 3.55 13.70
CA LYS A 297 2.98 4.87 14.30
C LYS A 297 1.69 5.54 13.83
N GLU A 298 1.37 5.53 12.56
CA GLU A 298 0.19 6.23 12.05
C GLU A 298 -0.23 5.62 10.72
N ALA A 299 -1.45 5.10 10.63
CA ALA A 299 -1.93 4.38 9.45
C ALA A 299 -2.80 5.21 8.49
N GLY A 300 -3.06 6.49 8.80
CA GLY A 300 -3.94 7.39 8.02
C GLY A 300 -3.42 7.69 6.61
N GLU A 301 -3.14 8.96 6.30
CA GLU A 301 -2.50 9.34 5.01
C GLU A 301 -1.02 8.90 4.93
N LEU A 302 -0.65 7.76 5.53
CA LEU A 302 0.70 7.23 5.50
C LEU A 302 0.98 6.59 4.14
N ASP A 303 1.96 7.14 3.44
CA ASP A 303 2.59 6.49 2.31
C ASP A 303 3.99 5.94 2.68
N ALA A 304 4.59 5.22 1.75
CA ALA A 304 5.95 4.71 1.90
C ALA A 304 6.97 5.84 2.12
N LYS A 305 6.76 7.02 1.53
CA LYS A 305 7.66 8.17 1.68
C LYS A 305 7.74 8.62 3.14
N ARG A 306 6.60 8.82 3.81
CA ARG A 306 6.55 9.21 5.22
C ARG A 306 7.08 8.11 6.13
N ALA A 307 6.80 6.84 5.81
CA ALA A 307 7.33 5.70 6.57
C ALA A 307 8.87 5.64 6.53
N ILE A 308 9.47 5.81 5.34
CA ILE A 308 10.92 5.84 5.14
C ILE A 308 11.54 7.08 5.80
N ASP A 309 10.94 8.26 5.67
CA ASP A 309 11.45 9.50 6.29
C ASP A 309 11.47 9.41 7.82
N GLN A 310 10.39 8.96 8.45
CA GLN A 310 10.31 8.78 9.90
C GLN A 310 11.40 7.83 10.41
N ALA A 311 11.57 6.68 9.74
CA ALA A 311 12.58 5.69 10.10
C ALA A 311 14.01 6.23 9.96
N ALA A 312 14.30 6.94 8.86
CA ALA A 312 15.61 7.50 8.61
C ALA A 312 15.98 8.59 9.61
N ARG A 313 15.03 9.46 9.98
CA ARG A 313 15.21 10.51 11.01
C ARG A 313 15.33 9.95 12.42
N LEU A 314 14.67 8.83 12.72
CA LEU A 314 14.88 8.12 13.97
C LEU A 314 16.31 7.54 14.01
N ALA A 315 16.69 6.78 12.99
CA ALA A 315 17.99 6.12 12.92
C ALA A 315 19.18 7.11 12.97
N ALA A 316 19.04 8.31 12.39
CA ALA A 316 20.08 9.34 12.46
C ALA A 316 20.30 9.92 13.88
N ARG A 317 19.30 9.85 14.75
CA ARG A 317 19.34 10.39 16.12
C ARG A 317 19.83 9.39 17.16
N LEU A 318 19.64 8.09 16.90
CA LEU A 318 20.10 6.98 17.76
C LEU A 318 21.58 6.69 17.53
#